data_AF-A0A6L3VF89-F1
#
_entry.id   AF-A0A6L3VF89-F1
#
_cell.length_a   1.000
_cell.length_b   1.000
_cell.length_c   1.000
_cell.angle_alpha   90.00
_cell.angle_beta   90.00
_cell.angle_gamma   90.00
#
_symmetry.space_group_name_H-M   'P 1'
#
loop_
_entity.id
_entity.type
_entity.pdbx_description
1 polymer ?
#
loop_
_entity_poly.entity_id
_entity_poly.type
_entity_poly.pdbx_seq_one_letter_code
_entity_poly.pdbx_strand_id
1 'polypeptide(L)'
;MAMASAGANPEWTRPDQRLPERRPAEGATPPPPAASTWHRMHNAVGVFLLAYGVTSLVGAALLWGDRRKELAGYFGAGNAGALLVAVKAAEAVLLAVAAAGIVRRRDVWFVPALAGWMAGFAVFAVLDVFDGRWGGLLEHLLYLAGFVVLLFVSYGLGAKAQVGSGAAVRASAASGPGGDGGEGEPGADGEPRRLTRTQEFALAALNRLPHR
;
A
#
# COMPACT_ATOMS: atom_id res chain seq x y z
N MET A 1 -6.52 -66.05 -3.01
CA MET A 1 -5.96 -64.80 -2.45
C MET A 1 -4.73 -64.47 -3.30
N ALA A 2 -4.90 -63.59 -4.29
CA ALA A 2 -3.85 -63.23 -5.25
C ALA A 2 -3.61 -61.72 -5.17
N MET A 3 -2.37 -61.32 -4.86
CA MET A 3 -1.93 -59.93 -4.89
C MET A 3 -1.73 -59.50 -6.34
N ALA A 4 -2.44 -58.46 -6.76
CA ALA A 4 -2.17 -57.76 -8.02
C ALA A 4 -1.06 -56.73 -7.79
N SER A 5 0.15 -57.05 -8.23
CA SER A 5 1.28 -56.12 -8.31
C SER A 5 0.99 -55.06 -9.37
N ALA A 6 1.00 -53.79 -8.97
CA ALA A 6 0.93 -52.66 -9.88
C ALA A 6 2.21 -52.61 -10.72
N GLY A 7 2.14 -53.17 -11.93
CA GLY A 7 3.24 -53.17 -12.88
C GLY A 7 3.65 -51.74 -13.25
N ALA A 8 4.84 -51.34 -12.84
CA ALA A 8 5.53 -50.19 -13.39
C ALA A 8 5.72 -50.43 -14.90
N ASN A 9 5.12 -49.58 -15.72
CA ASN A 9 5.17 -49.71 -17.17
C ASN A 9 6.59 -49.34 -17.65
N PRO A 10 7.39 -50.29 -18.18
CA PRO A 10 8.79 -50.07 -18.54
C PRO A 10 8.97 -49.17 -19.77
N GLU A 11 7.89 -48.74 -20.41
CA GLU A 11 7.92 -47.86 -21.57
C GLU A 11 8.26 -46.39 -21.25
N TRP A 12 8.26 -46.00 -19.96
CA TRP A 12 8.43 -44.62 -19.50
C TRP A 12 9.90 -44.21 -19.23
N THR A 13 10.87 -45.09 -19.50
CA THR A 13 12.30 -44.86 -19.20
C THR A 13 13.17 -44.70 -20.45
N ARG A 14 12.59 -44.53 -21.64
CA ARG A 14 13.38 -44.25 -22.85
C ARG A 14 13.78 -42.77 -22.90
N PRO A 15 15.09 -42.45 -22.99
CA PRO A 15 15.58 -41.06 -23.07
C PRO A 15 15.12 -40.32 -24.33
N ASP A 16 14.55 -41.03 -25.31
CA ASP A 16 14.15 -40.49 -26.61
C ASP A 16 12.66 -40.10 -26.66
N GLN A 17 11.88 -40.39 -25.60
CA GLN A 17 10.48 -39.97 -25.53
C GLN A 17 10.40 -38.49 -25.15
N ARG A 18 10.03 -37.65 -26.13
CA ARG A 18 9.57 -36.28 -25.85
C ARG A 18 8.36 -36.36 -24.90
N LEU A 19 8.52 -35.81 -23.70
CA LEU A 19 7.43 -35.62 -22.75
C LEU A 19 6.26 -34.90 -23.46
N PRO A 20 5.00 -35.24 -23.15
CA PRO A 20 3.86 -34.51 -23.66
C PRO A 20 4.05 -33.02 -23.37
N GLU A 21 4.09 -32.19 -24.41
CA GLU A 21 4.09 -30.74 -24.25
C GLU A 21 2.88 -30.36 -23.40
N ARG A 22 3.15 -29.87 -22.19
CA ARG A 22 2.10 -29.34 -21.33
C ARG A 22 1.56 -28.09 -22.03
N ARG A 23 0.47 -28.24 -22.80
CA ARG A 23 -0.27 -27.09 -23.32
C ARG A 23 -0.49 -26.13 -22.15
N PRO A 24 -0.10 -24.85 -22.26
CA PRO A 24 -0.49 -23.87 -21.27
C PRO A 24 -2.01 -23.93 -21.18
N ALA A 25 -2.54 -24.11 -19.97
CA ALA A 25 -3.98 -24.19 -19.74
C ALA A 25 -4.62 -22.92 -20.32
N GLU A 26 -5.28 -23.11 -21.45
CA GLU A 26 -6.04 -22.07 -22.14
C GLU A 26 -7.16 -21.64 -21.19
N GLY A 27 -7.02 -20.47 -20.57
CA GLY A 27 -7.99 -19.94 -19.61
C GLY A 27 -7.42 -19.44 -18.28
N ALA A 28 -6.13 -19.59 -18.00
CA ALA A 28 -5.53 -18.93 -16.84
C ALA A 28 -5.29 -17.45 -17.13
N THR A 29 -6.33 -16.62 -16.97
CA THR A 29 -6.21 -15.17 -17.01
C THR A 29 -5.10 -14.75 -16.05
N PRO A 30 -4.05 -14.03 -16.50
CA PRO A 30 -2.98 -13.61 -15.62
C PRO A 30 -3.59 -12.79 -14.47
N PRO A 31 -3.18 -13.03 -13.21
CA PRO A 31 -3.69 -12.25 -12.09
C PRO A 31 -3.45 -10.77 -12.38
N PRO A 32 -4.47 -9.89 -12.17
CA PRO A 32 -4.34 -8.49 -12.50
C PRO A 32 -3.13 -7.91 -11.76
N PRO A 33 -2.32 -7.05 -12.41
CA PRO A 33 -1.13 -6.51 -11.79
C PRO A 33 -1.54 -5.73 -10.53
N ALA A 34 -1.02 -6.16 -9.38
CA ALA A 34 -1.27 -5.54 -8.07
C ALA A 34 -0.98 -4.02 -8.05
N ALA A 35 -0.18 -3.53 -8.98
CA ALA A 35 0.08 -2.11 -9.19
C ALA A 35 -1.17 -1.29 -9.61
N SER A 36 -2.13 -1.87 -10.34
CA SER A 36 -3.30 -1.13 -10.84
C SER A 36 -4.40 -0.95 -9.79
N THR A 37 -4.51 -1.88 -8.83
CA THR A 37 -5.45 -1.78 -7.70
C THR A 37 -4.91 -0.84 -6.63
N TRP A 38 -3.58 -0.81 -6.43
CA TRP A 38 -2.91 0.11 -5.51
C TRP A 38 -3.22 1.59 -5.78
N HIS A 39 -3.12 2.01 -7.05
CA HIS A 39 -3.39 3.39 -7.46
C HIS A 39 -4.86 3.79 -7.31
N ARG A 40 -5.79 2.83 -7.49
CA ARG A 40 -7.24 3.09 -7.33
C ARG A 40 -7.60 3.37 -5.88
N MET A 41 -7.04 2.60 -4.95
CA MET A 41 -7.33 2.77 -3.52
C MET A 41 -6.78 4.10 -2.98
N HIS A 42 -5.55 4.47 -3.34
CA HIS A 42 -4.96 5.74 -2.92
C HIS A 42 -5.69 6.96 -3.51
N ASN A 43 -6.18 6.86 -4.75
CA ASN A 43 -7.03 7.90 -5.32
C ASN A 43 -8.35 8.08 -4.54
N ALA A 44 -8.99 6.98 -4.13
CA ALA A 44 -10.22 7.07 -3.34
C ALA A 44 -9.99 7.77 -1.98
N VAL A 45 -8.89 7.46 -1.31
CA VAL A 45 -8.49 8.09 -0.04
C VAL A 45 -8.19 9.57 -0.25
N GLY A 46 -7.43 9.91 -1.30
CA GLY A 46 -7.15 11.31 -1.64
C GLY A 46 -8.43 12.10 -1.92
N VAL A 47 -9.35 11.55 -2.72
CA VAL A 47 -10.65 12.19 -3.02
C VAL A 47 -11.48 12.36 -1.76
N PHE A 48 -11.51 11.35 -0.88
CA PHE A 48 -12.18 11.48 0.41
C PHE A 48 -11.59 12.62 1.25
N LEU A 49 -10.26 12.69 1.39
CA LEU A 49 -9.59 13.75 2.14
C LEU A 49 -9.89 15.14 1.58
N LEU A 50 -9.95 15.26 0.25
CA LEU A 50 -10.37 16.50 -0.41
C LEU A 50 -11.81 16.86 -0.06
N ALA A 51 -12.75 15.94 -0.28
CA ALA A 51 -14.17 16.18 -0.02
C ALA A 51 -14.42 16.52 1.46
N TYR A 52 -13.79 15.77 2.37
CA TYR A 52 -13.86 15.99 3.81
C TYR A 52 -13.30 17.36 4.19
N GLY A 53 -12.07 17.69 3.77
CA GLY A 53 -11.45 18.96 4.11
C GLY A 53 -12.19 20.17 3.52
N VAL A 54 -12.67 20.08 2.28
CA VAL A 54 -13.54 21.12 1.68
C VAL A 54 -14.82 21.28 2.48
N THR A 55 -15.48 20.17 2.84
CA THR A 55 -16.72 20.20 3.63
C THR A 55 -16.48 20.80 5.01
N SER A 56 -15.35 20.49 5.66
CA SER A 56 -14.96 21.10 6.95
C SER A 56 -14.80 22.61 6.83
N LEU A 57 -14.12 23.09 5.78
CA LEU A 57 -13.90 24.52 5.56
C LEU A 57 -15.21 25.25 5.23
N VAL A 58 -16.04 24.70 4.34
CA VAL A 58 -17.35 25.27 4.01
C VAL A 58 -18.25 25.28 5.24
N GLY A 59 -18.33 24.17 5.98
CA GLY A 59 -19.09 24.07 7.21
C GLY A 59 -18.64 25.08 8.26
N ALA A 60 -17.33 25.31 8.40
CA ALA A 60 -16.79 26.32 9.28
C ALA A 60 -17.15 27.75 8.85
N ALA A 61 -17.13 28.05 7.55
CA ALA A 61 -17.52 29.35 7.04
C ALA A 61 -19.01 29.63 7.28
N LEU A 62 -19.87 28.62 7.05
CA LEU A 62 -21.32 28.72 7.25
C LEU A 62 -21.71 28.81 8.73
N LEU A 63 -20.99 28.09 9.60
CA LEU A 63 -21.28 27.97 11.04
C LEU A 63 -20.26 28.72 11.91
N TRP A 64 -19.65 29.77 11.36
CA TRP A 64 -18.51 30.45 11.98
C TRP A 64 -18.78 30.91 13.42
N GLY A 65 -19.97 31.50 13.64
CA GLY A 65 -20.38 31.98 14.95
C GLY A 65 -20.45 30.88 16.01
N ASP A 66 -20.97 29.72 15.64
CA ASP A 66 -21.13 28.58 16.55
C ASP A 66 -19.78 27.90 16.81
N ARG A 67 -18.93 27.76 15.78
CA ARG A 67 -17.56 27.27 15.94
C ARG A 67 -16.71 28.17 16.83
N ARG A 68 -16.88 29.49 16.72
CA ARG A 68 -16.21 30.44 17.61
C ARG A 68 -16.68 30.31 19.05
N LYS A 69 -17.99 30.14 19.29
CA LYS A 69 -18.55 29.91 20.64
C LYS A 69 -18.04 28.60 21.23
N GLU A 70 -17.99 27.55 20.42
CA GLU A 70 -17.44 26.26 20.81
C GLU A 70 -15.97 26.38 21.24
N LEU A 71 -15.13 27.05 20.44
CA LEU A 71 -13.73 27.31 20.83
C LEU A 71 -13.60 28.18 22.08
N ALA A 72 -14.51 29.14 22.27
CA ALA A 72 -14.55 29.95 23.49
C ALA A 72 -14.88 29.12 24.73
N GLY A 73 -15.61 28.00 24.57
CA GLY A 73 -15.84 27.04 25.64
C GLY A 73 -14.54 26.41 26.15
N TYR A 74 -13.66 26.00 25.23
CA TYR A 74 -12.38 25.35 25.56
C TYR A 74 -11.28 26.34 26.02
N PHE A 75 -11.18 27.50 25.39
CA PHE A 75 -10.02 28.40 25.50
C PHE A 75 -10.35 29.80 26.06
N GLY A 76 -11.61 30.05 26.39
CA GLY A 76 -12.10 31.37 26.80
C GLY A 76 -12.41 32.30 25.63
N ALA A 77 -13.22 33.33 25.88
CA ALA A 77 -13.80 34.18 24.84
C ALA A 77 -12.79 35.09 24.11
N GLY A 78 -11.68 35.47 24.75
CA GLY A 78 -10.77 36.50 24.26
C GLY A 78 -10.06 36.15 22.95
N ASN A 79 -9.61 34.89 22.81
CA ASN A 79 -8.78 34.47 21.66
C ASN A 79 -9.46 33.47 20.72
N ALA A 80 -10.72 33.10 20.97
CA ALA A 80 -11.42 32.07 20.21
C ALA A 80 -11.46 32.34 18.70
N GLY A 81 -11.59 33.61 18.29
CA GLY A 81 -11.58 34.00 16.88
C GLY A 81 -10.22 33.78 16.21
N ALA A 82 -9.13 34.23 16.84
CA ALA A 82 -7.77 34.07 16.32
C ALA A 82 -7.38 32.58 16.26
N LEU A 83 -7.73 31.82 17.30
CA LEU A 83 -7.49 30.39 17.34
C LEU A 83 -8.29 29.65 16.27
N LEU A 84 -9.56 30.02 16.03
CA LEU A 84 -10.36 29.43 14.96
C LEU A 84 -9.73 29.67 13.59
N VAL A 85 -9.22 30.88 13.33
CA VAL A 85 -8.49 31.19 12.09
C VAL A 85 -7.23 30.32 11.98
N ALA A 86 -6.45 30.18 13.05
CA ALA A 86 -5.24 29.35 13.05
C ALA A 86 -5.56 27.87 12.77
N VAL A 87 -6.61 27.33 13.39
CA VAL A 87 -7.08 25.97 13.15
C VAL A 87 -7.50 25.78 11.69
N LYS A 88 -8.26 26.73 11.12
CA LYS A 88 -8.69 26.63 9.72
C LYS A 88 -7.56 26.84 8.72
N ALA A 89 -6.55 27.63 9.06
CA ALA A 89 -5.31 27.71 8.28
C ALA A 89 -4.57 26.37 8.28
N ALA A 90 -4.47 25.69 9.42
CA ALA A 90 -3.89 24.35 9.50
C ALA A 90 -4.69 23.33 8.68
N GLU A 91 -6.02 23.32 8.77
CA GLU A 91 -6.88 22.47 7.94
C GLU A 91 -6.71 22.73 6.44
N ALA A 92 -6.60 24.01 6.03
CA ALA A 92 -6.35 24.37 4.64
C ALA A 92 -4.97 23.87 4.15
N VAL A 93 -3.94 23.90 5.00
CA VAL A 93 -2.63 23.32 4.68
C VAL A 93 -2.73 21.80 4.53
N LEU A 94 -3.43 21.10 5.43
CA LEU A 94 -3.64 19.65 5.31
C LEU A 94 -4.39 19.29 4.02
N LEU A 95 -5.40 20.08 3.65
CA LEU A 95 -6.14 19.93 2.40
C LEU A 95 -5.22 20.15 1.18
N ALA A 96 -4.36 21.16 1.21
CA ALA A 96 -3.39 21.43 0.15
C ALA A 96 -2.35 20.30 0.02
N VAL A 97 -1.90 19.72 1.13
CA VAL A 97 -1.01 18.55 1.17
C VAL A 97 -1.69 17.34 0.53
N ALA A 98 -2.97 17.07 0.84
CA ALA A 98 -3.73 16.01 0.20
C ALA A 98 -3.89 16.25 -1.30
N ALA A 99 -4.23 17.48 -1.72
CA ALA A 99 -4.32 17.87 -3.12
C ALA A 99 -2.98 17.64 -3.85
N ALA A 100 -1.87 18.05 -3.25
CA ALA A 100 -0.53 17.84 -3.79
C ALA A 100 -0.20 16.34 -3.96
N GLY A 101 -0.64 15.49 -3.03
CA GLY A 101 -0.50 14.03 -3.13
C GLY A 101 -1.19 13.46 -4.37
N ILE A 102 -2.42 13.90 -4.66
CA ILE A 102 -3.18 13.48 -5.84
C ILE A 102 -2.50 13.96 -7.12
N VAL A 103 -2.17 15.26 -7.19
CA VAL A 103 -1.56 15.87 -8.38
C VAL A 103 -0.20 15.23 -8.69
N ARG A 104 0.62 15.00 -7.66
CA ARG A 104 1.94 14.38 -7.80
C ARG A 104 1.87 12.86 -7.92
N ARG A 105 0.70 12.25 -7.75
CA ARG A 105 0.49 10.79 -7.73
C ARG A 105 1.48 10.10 -6.78
N ARG A 106 1.74 10.71 -5.63
CA ARG A 106 2.70 10.24 -4.63
C ARG A 106 2.00 10.02 -3.31
N ASP A 107 1.80 8.75 -2.99
CA ASP A 107 1.03 8.30 -1.83
C ASP A 107 1.64 8.75 -0.49
N VAL A 108 2.95 9.00 -0.43
CA VAL A 108 3.63 9.47 0.78
C VAL A 108 3.07 10.80 1.33
N TRP A 109 2.46 11.63 0.48
CA TRP A 109 1.87 12.91 0.89
C TRP A 109 0.56 12.76 1.67
N PHE A 110 -0.10 11.60 1.62
CA PHE A 110 -1.30 11.38 2.42
C PHE A 110 -1.01 11.10 3.89
N VAL A 111 0.18 10.61 4.24
CA VAL A 111 0.60 10.38 5.64
C VAL A 111 0.50 11.67 6.47
N PRO A 112 1.17 12.78 6.12
CA PRO A 112 1.09 14.00 6.92
C PRO A 112 -0.33 14.58 6.99
N ALA A 113 -1.12 14.46 5.91
CA ALA A 113 -2.52 14.90 5.92
C ALA A 113 -3.35 14.08 6.92
N LEU A 114 -3.31 12.75 6.84
CA LEU A 114 -4.01 11.85 7.76
C LEU A 114 -3.56 12.05 9.21
N ALA A 115 -2.25 12.11 9.44
CA ALA A 115 -1.69 12.33 10.77
C ALA A 115 -2.14 13.68 11.37
N GLY A 116 -2.19 14.74 10.55
CA GLY A 116 -2.68 16.05 10.99
C GLY A 116 -4.14 16.03 11.41
N TRP A 117 -5.01 15.40 10.63
CA TRP A 117 -6.43 15.24 10.99
C TRP A 117 -6.60 14.41 12.28
N MET A 118 -5.90 13.29 12.38
CA MET A 118 -5.91 12.45 13.58
C MET A 118 -5.44 13.19 14.82
N ALA A 119 -4.36 13.98 14.71
CA ALA A 119 -3.87 14.81 15.81
C ALA A 119 -4.91 15.84 16.24
N GLY A 120 -5.63 16.46 15.29
CA GLY A 120 -6.74 17.36 15.58
C GLY A 120 -7.83 16.69 16.43
N PHE A 121 -8.35 15.53 15.98
CA PHE A 121 -9.38 14.81 16.75
C PHE A 121 -8.88 14.33 18.11
N ALA A 122 -7.62 13.89 18.20
CA ALA A 122 -7.02 13.47 19.47
C ALA A 122 -6.94 14.62 20.47
N VAL A 123 -6.54 15.82 20.03
CA VAL A 123 -6.52 17.03 20.87
C VAL A 123 -7.93 17.37 21.35
N PHE A 124 -8.93 17.39 20.46
CA PHE A 124 -10.31 17.68 20.86
C PHE A 124 -10.89 16.62 21.81
N ALA A 125 -10.60 15.33 21.59
CA ALA A 125 -11.01 14.27 22.51
C ALA A 125 -10.42 14.46 23.92
N VAL A 126 -9.16 14.87 24.02
CA VAL A 126 -8.54 15.20 25.31
C VAL A 126 -9.24 16.39 25.97
N LEU A 127 -9.54 17.45 25.22
CA LEU A 127 -10.26 18.62 25.73
C LEU A 127 -11.67 18.26 26.21
N ASP A 128 -12.39 17.41 25.48
CA ASP A 128 -13.73 16.97 25.88
C ASP A 128 -13.75 16.19 27.20
N VAL A 129 -12.69 15.42 27.49
CA VAL A 129 -12.55 14.73 28.78
C VAL A 129 -12.39 15.75 29.91
N PHE A 130 -11.57 16.79 29.71
CA PHE A 130 -11.37 17.83 30.72
C PHE A 130 -12.62 18.68 30.96
N ASP A 131 -13.40 18.96 29.92
CA ASP A 131 -14.63 19.76 30.01
C ASP A 131 -15.89 18.92 30.26
N GLY A 132 -15.76 17.60 30.43
CA GLY A 132 -16.88 16.70 30.71
C GLY A 132 -17.89 16.55 29.55
N ARG A 133 -17.47 16.86 28.32
CA ARG A 133 -18.31 16.85 27.10
C ARG A 133 -18.39 15.44 26.48
N TRP A 134 -19.04 14.49 27.16
CA TRP A 134 -19.13 13.09 26.71
C TRP A 134 -19.70 12.91 25.30
N GLY A 135 -20.65 13.75 24.89
CA GLY A 135 -21.20 13.75 23.53
C GLY A 135 -20.15 14.15 22.47
N GLY A 136 -19.38 15.20 22.75
CA GLY A 136 -18.26 15.62 21.90
C GLY A 136 -17.16 14.55 21.86
N LEU A 137 -16.84 13.96 23.02
CA LEU A 137 -15.83 12.93 23.11
C LEU A 137 -16.15 11.75 22.18
N LEU A 138 -17.39 11.26 22.22
CA LEU A 138 -17.82 10.16 21.35
C LEU A 138 -17.68 10.53 19.87
N GLU A 139 -18.10 11.74 19.49
CA GLU A 139 -17.97 12.23 18.12
C GLU A 139 -16.50 12.28 17.67
N HIS A 140 -15.61 12.87 18.46
CA HIS A 140 -14.19 12.95 18.13
C HIS A 140 -13.51 11.58 18.10
N LEU A 141 -13.88 10.65 18.98
CA LEU A 141 -13.38 9.27 18.96
C LEU A 141 -13.85 8.51 17.71
N LEU A 142 -15.09 8.72 17.26
CA LEU A 142 -15.60 8.11 16.03
C LEU A 142 -14.86 8.63 14.80
N TYR A 143 -14.63 9.95 14.71
CA TYR A 143 -13.82 10.50 13.63
C TYR A 143 -12.39 9.98 13.67
N LEU A 144 -11.75 9.97 14.84
CA LEU A 144 -10.41 9.43 15.02
C LEU A 144 -10.32 7.96 14.56
N ALA A 145 -11.27 7.13 14.98
CA ALA A 145 -11.35 5.74 14.56
C ALA A 145 -11.51 5.61 13.03
N GLY A 146 -12.37 6.42 12.41
CA GLY A 146 -12.54 6.45 10.96
C GLY A 146 -11.23 6.79 10.23
N PHE A 147 -10.49 7.78 10.73
CA PHE A 147 -9.19 8.15 10.15
C PHE A 147 -8.10 7.10 10.37
N VAL A 148 -8.09 6.41 11.53
CA VAL A 148 -7.20 5.26 11.77
C VAL A 148 -7.50 4.13 10.79
N VAL A 149 -8.78 3.83 10.56
CA VAL A 149 -9.19 2.83 9.56
C VAL A 149 -8.73 3.25 8.17
N LEU A 150 -8.91 4.52 7.79
CA LEU A 150 -8.42 5.05 6.51
C LEU A 150 -6.91 4.89 6.35
N LEU A 151 -6.14 5.19 7.40
CA LEU A 151 -4.69 5.00 7.42
C LEU A 151 -4.33 3.53 7.22
N PHE A 152 -5.02 2.63 7.93
CA PHE A 152 -4.80 1.20 7.81
C PHE A 152 -5.18 0.65 6.43
N VAL A 153 -6.27 1.12 5.85
CA VAL A 153 -6.68 0.74 4.48
C VAL A 153 -5.65 1.24 3.46
N SER A 154 -5.16 2.48 3.62
CA SER A 154 -4.18 3.08 2.71
C SER A 154 -2.83 2.36 2.76
N TYR A 155 -2.29 2.10 3.96
CA TYR A 155 -0.92 1.60 4.12
C TYR A 155 -0.82 0.14 4.58
N GLY A 156 -1.77 -0.37 5.36
CA GLY A 156 -1.76 -1.73 5.91
C GLY A 156 -2.07 -2.82 4.89
N LEU A 157 -2.96 -2.55 3.93
CA LEU A 157 -3.23 -3.50 2.83
C LEU A 157 -2.07 -3.58 1.83
N GLY A 158 -1.28 -2.51 1.70
CA GLY A 158 -0.08 -2.46 0.87
C GLY A 158 1.03 -3.39 1.31
N ALA A 159 1.30 -3.43 2.62
CA ALA A 159 2.30 -4.33 3.19
C ALA A 159 1.98 -5.81 2.89
N LYS A 160 0.71 -6.21 3.00
CA LYS A 160 0.28 -7.59 2.69
C LYS A 160 0.38 -7.90 1.19
N ALA A 161 0.02 -6.95 0.33
CA ALA A 161 0.15 -7.10 -1.12
C ALA A 161 1.63 -7.17 -1.57
N GLN A 162 2.54 -6.40 -0.97
CA GLN A 162 3.98 -6.46 -1.25
C GLN A 162 4.62 -7.78 -0.77
N VAL A 163 4.20 -8.30 0.39
CA VAL A 163 4.69 -9.59 0.88
C VAL A 163 4.19 -10.75 0.01
N GLY A 164 2.90 -10.74 -0.38
CA GLY A 164 2.32 -11.76 -1.27
C GLY A 164 2.90 -11.71 -2.69
N SER A 165 3.08 -10.51 -3.25
CA SER A 165 3.69 -10.34 -4.57
C SER A 165 5.19 -10.66 -4.57
N GLY A 166 5.94 -10.33 -3.52
CA GLY A 166 7.34 -10.76 -3.34
C GLY A 166 7.48 -12.27 -3.12
N ALA A 167 6.49 -12.93 -2.52
CA ALA A 167 6.43 -14.40 -2.45
C ALA A 167 6.11 -15.01 -3.83
N ALA A 168 5.19 -14.42 -4.59
CA ALA A 168 4.85 -14.86 -5.95
C ALA A 168 6.01 -14.65 -6.95
N VAL A 169 6.74 -13.54 -6.85
CA VAL A 169 7.95 -13.26 -7.64
C VAL A 169 9.08 -14.22 -7.27
N ARG A 170 9.25 -14.55 -5.99
CA ARG A 170 10.22 -15.57 -5.56
C ARG A 170 9.83 -16.98 -5.99
N ALA A 171 8.55 -17.33 -5.95
CA ALA A 171 8.06 -18.61 -6.44
C ALA A 171 8.22 -18.75 -7.96
N SER A 172 7.98 -17.69 -8.72
CA SER A 172 8.21 -17.67 -10.18
C SER A 172 9.70 -17.64 -10.55
N ALA A 173 10.56 -16.98 -9.75
CA ALA A 173 12.01 -17.07 -9.91
C ALA A 173 12.57 -18.45 -9.52
N ALA A 174 12.01 -19.10 -8.51
CA ALA A 174 12.34 -20.47 -8.12
C ALA A 174 11.79 -21.54 -9.09
N SER A 175 10.88 -21.15 -9.98
CA SER A 175 10.36 -21.98 -11.07
C SER A 175 11.06 -21.72 -12.41
N GLY A 176 12.16 -20.95 -12.41
CA GLY A 176 13.02 -20.76 -13.59
C GLY A 176 13.64 -22.10 -14.04
N PRO A 177 13.84 -22.33 -15.34
CA PRO A 177 14.30 -23.62 -15.84
C PRO A 177 15.72 -23.90 -15.30
N GLY A 178 15.89 -25.05 -14.65
CA GLY A 178 17.20 -25.59 -14.33
C GLY A 178 18.02 -25.71 -15.62
N GLY A 179 19.26 -25.24 -15.56
CA GLY A 179 20.18 -25.28 -16.68
C GLY A 179 20.58 -26.70 -17.04
N ASP A 180 20.88 -26.89 -18.32
CA ASP A 180 21.83 -27.92 -18.74
C ASP A 180 22.73 -27.33 -19.82
N GLY A 181 24.02 -27.66 -19.74
CA GLY A 181 25.07 -27.15 -20.61
C GLY A 181 25.02 -27.79 -22.00
N GLY A 182 25.38 -27.02 -23.03
CA GLY A 182 25.57 -27.52 -24.38
C GLY A 182 26.11 -26.44 -25.31
N GLU A 183 27.33 -26.65 -25.80
CA GLU A 183 28.05 -25.81 -26.76
C GLU A 183 27.39 -25.86 -28.15
N GLY A 184 27.33 -24.73 -28.89
CA GLY A 184 26.93 -24.73 -30.31
C GLY A 184 26.48 -23.39 -30.93
N GLU A 185 27.46 -22.60 -31.38
CA GLU A 185 27.48 -21.63 -32.51
C GLU A 185 26.50 -20.42 -32.65
N PRO A 186 26.92 -19.36 -33.40
CA PRO A 186 26.41 -18.00 -33.27
C PRO A 186 25.42 -17.58 -34.38
N GLY A 187 24.34 -16.89 -33.99
CA GLY A 187 23.47 -16.22 -34.97
C GLY A 187 22.25 -15.53 -34.37
N ALA A 188 22.32 -14.20 -34.33
CA ALA A 188 21.22 -13.23 -34.39
C ALA A 188 20.06 -13.33 -33.38
N ASP A 189 19.95 -12.27 -32.55
CA ASP A 189 18.71 -11.72 -31.99
C ASP A 189 18.21 -12.32 -30.66
N GLY A 190 19.05 -12.27 -29.63
CA GLY A 190 18.64 -12.52 -28.26
C GLY A 190 19.80 -12.55 -27.30
N GLU A 191 20.48 -11.42 -27.08
CA GLU A 191 21.57 -11.39 -26.09
C GLU A 191 21.01 -11.80 -24.71
N PRO A 192 21.57 -12.85 -24.07
CA PRO A 192 21.27 -13.14 -22.68
C PRO A 192 21.69 -11.91 -21.88
N ARG A 193 20.72 -11.33 -21.18
CA ARG A 193 20.83 -10.08 -20.40
C ARG A 193 22.13 -10.08 -19.58
N ARG A 194 23.19 -9.49 -20.12
CA ARG A 194 24.49 -9.39 -19.46
C ARG A 194 24.27 -8.70 -18.12
N LEU A 195 24.70 -9.36 -17.05
CA LEU A 195 24.65 -8.80 -15.71
C LEU A 195 25.44 -7.49 -15.73
N THR A 196 24.91 -6.45 -15.07
CA THR A 196 25.67 -5.20 -14.93
C THR A 196 26.99 -5.52 -14.21
N ARG A 197 28.10 -4.82 -14.51
CA ARG A 197 29.41 -5.10 -13.88
C ARG A 197 29.34 -5.18 -12.35
N THR A 198 28.43 -4.44 -11.73
CA THR A 198 28.18 -4.46 -10.29
C THR A 198 27.55 -5.78 -9.82
N GLN A 199 26.64 -6.36 -10.61
CA GLN A 199 26.03 -7.66 -10.34
C GLN A 199 27.03 -8.80 -10.51
N GLU A 200 27.93 -8.72 -11.50
CA GLU A 200 29.02 -9.69 -11.68
C GLU A 200 29.96 -9.69 -10.47
N PHE A 201 30.33 -8.51 -9.96
CA PHE A 201 31.15 -8.38 -8.75
C PHE A 201 30.47 -8.94 -7.50
N ALA A 202 29.16 -8.71 -7.35
CA ALA A 202 28.38 -9.23 -6.22
C ALA A 202 28.28 -10.77 -6.25
N LEU A 203 28.07 -11.35 -7.44
CA LEU A 203 28.06 -12.81 -7.63
C LEU A 203 29.42 -13.44 -7.35
N ALA A 204 30.51 -12.80 -7.81
CA ALA A 204 31.87 -13.24 -7.52
C ALA A 204 32.19 -13.19 -6.01
N ALA A 205 31.66 -12.21 -5.28
CA ALA A 205 31.82 -12.11 -3.83
C ALA A 205 31.05 -13.21 -3.09
N LEU A 206 29.82 -13.53 -3.53
CA LEU A 206 29.01 -14.59 -2.93
C LEU A 206 29.62 -15.98 -3.12
N ASN A 207 30.15 -16.29 -4.30
CA ASN A 207 30.78 -17.59 -4.59
C ASN A 207 32.12 -17.80 -3.86
N ARG A 208 32.69 -16.77 -3.24
CA ARG A 208 33.91 -16.88 -2.42
C ARG A 208 33.63 -17.24 -0.96
N LEU A 209 32.37 -17.19 -0.53
CA LEU A 209 32.03 -17.57 0.83
C LEU A 209 32.01 -19.10 0.95
N PRO A 210 32.77 -19.69 1.89
CA PRO A 210 32.71 -21.12 2.12
C PRO A 210 31.31 -21.48 2.63
N HIS A 211 30.63 -22.37 1.92
CA HIS A 211 29.40 -22.99 2.40
C HIS A 211 29.71 -23.75 3.69
N ARG A 212 29.22 -23.27 4.82
CA ARG A 212 29.25 -23.97 6.11
C ARG A 212 27.98 -24.79 6.28
#